data_AF-A0A7S1QCA7-F1
#
_entry.id   AF-A0A7S1QCA7-F1
#
_cell.length_a   1.000
_cell.length_b   1.000
_cell.length_c   1.000
_cell.angle_alpha   90.00
_cell.angle_beta   90.00
_cell.angle_gamma   90.00
#
_symmetry.space_group_name_H-M   'P 1'
#
loop_
_entity.id
_entity.type
_entity.pdbx_description
1 polymer ?
#
loop_
_entity_poly.entity_id
_entity_poly.type
_entity_poly.pdbx_seq_one_letter_code
_entity_poly.pdbx_strand_id
1 'polypeptide(L)'
;KSFVPQTHEAWTHQAGTTDKLKQNLLVKDENGRLAVNFDPHLVKTLREVYYIEILNSFETNEDSGFSIPTDAGALFKQQETYRTQVLKLDFITHTYNTFMESMRDEDEKPLLRQELDLFEAEMAKGLRELQWADTGKIDEFIASSMKNVSDIDAVVSKMHGNLKQMQESIQEFIKKDTMLPLNPSRGDKTLSETEFRKKLEENNKTRKQSLTEKGHAIHNLLADTLQSINDLKTS
;
A
#
# COMPACT_ATOMS: atom_id res chain seq x y z
N LYS A 1 -17.09 -48.69 -17.67
CA LYS A 1 -15.91 -47.98 -18.24
C LYS A 1 -15.50 -46.94 -17.21
N SER A 2 -14.25 -47.03 -16.74
CA SER A 2 -13.82 -46.37 -15.51
C SER A 2 -13.78 -44.84 -15.69
N PHE A 3 -14.63 -44.13 -14.93
CA PHE A 3 -14.75 -42.66 -14.94
C PHE A 3 -13.48 -41.96 -14.43
N VAL A 4 -12.77 -42.61 -13.51
CA VAL A 4 -11.61 -42.07 -12.81
C VAL A 4 -10.39 -41.88 -13.73
N PRO A 5 -9.94 -42.87 -14.53
CA PRO A 5 -8.85 -42.70 -15.49
C PRO A 5 -9.14 -41.66 -16.58
N GLN A 6 -10.37 -41.59 -17.09
CA GLN A 6 -10.74 -40.58 -18.10
C GLN A 6 -10.68 -39.16 -17.55
N THR A 7 -11.09 -38.98 -16.28
CA THR A 7 -11.01 -37.67 -15.62
C THR A 7 -9.56 -37.28 -15.34
N HIS A 8 -8.72 -38.24 -14.96
CA HIS A 8 -7.28 -38.02 -14.75
C HIS A 8 -6.56 -37.69 -16.06
N GLU A 9 -6.84 -38.38 -17.15
CA GLU A 9 -6.27 -38.10 -18.49
C GLU A 9 -6.69 -36.72 -19.03
N ALA A 10 -7.95 -36.33 -18.83
CA ALA A 10 -8.41 -34.98 -19.17
C ALA A 10 -7.70 -33.90 -18.33
N TRP A 11 -7.45 -34.20 -17.04
CA TRP A 11 -6.73 -33.30 -16.14
C TRP A 11 -5.25 -33.17 -16.52
N THR A 12 -4.55 -34.26 -16.86
CA THR A 12 -3.12 -34.20 -17.23
C THR A 12 -2.88 -33.34 -18.47
N HIS A 13 -3.78 -33.40 -19.45
CA HIS A 13 -3.73 -32.54 -20.64
C HIS A 13 -3.97 -31.05 -20.29
N GLN A 14 -4.85 -30.76 -19.33
CA GLN A 14 -5.13 -29.40 -18.91
C GLN A 14 -4.00 -28.81 -18.04
N ALA A 15 -3.49 -29.59 -17.08
CA ALA A 15 -2.45 -29.21 -16.13
C ALA A 15 -1.06 -29.06 -16.79
N GLY A 16 -0.81 -29.70 -17.94
CA GLY A 16 0.44 -29.59 -18.69
C GLY A 16 0.61 -28.26 -19.46
N THR A 17 -0.41 -27.41 -19.53
CA THR A 17 -0.33 -26.17 -20.30
C THR A 17 0.33 -25.05 -19.48
N THR A 18 1.66 -24.94 -19.57
CA THR A 18 2.47 -23.91 -18.88
C THR A 18 2.51 -22.56 -19.60
N ASP A 19 1.83 -22.40 -20.73
CA ASP A 19 1.82 -21.17 -21.53
C ASP A 19 1.34 -19.93 -20.78
N LYS A 20 0.59 -20.12 -19.69
CA LYS A 20 0.12 -19.04 -18.80
C LYS A 20 1.24 -18.38 -18.00
N LEU A 21 2.41 -19.01 -17.86
CA LEU A 21 3.60 -18.41 -17.20
C LEU A 21 4.31 -17.37 -18.08
N LYS A 22 3.98 -17.30 -19.37
CA LYS A 22 4.50 -16.29 -20.31
C LYS A 22 3.73 -14.96 -20.21
N GLN A 23 2.73 -14.88 -19.34
CA GLN A 23 2.01 -13.64 -19.10
C GLN A 23 2.87 -12.67 -18.29
N ASN A 24 2.63 -11.38 -18.50
CA ASN A 24 3.33 -10.32 -17.77
C ASN A 24 2.88 -10.31 -16.31
N LEU A 25 3.74 -9.85 -15.41
CA LEU A 25 3.49 -9.88 -13.95
C LEU A 25 2.33 -8.97 -13.53
N LEU A 26 2.18 -7.83 -14.21
CA LEU A 26 1.21 -6.80 -13.88
C LEU A 26 0.25 -6.55 -15.05
N VAL A 27 -0.96 -6.12 -14.72
CA VAL A 27 -1.96 -5.61 -15.67
C VAL A 27 -2.49 -4.28 -15.15
N LYS A 28 -2.77 -3.34 -16.07
CA LYS A 28 -3.53 -2.13 -15.78
C LYS A 28 -5.02 -2.41 -16.00
N ASP A 29 -5.83 -2.16 -14.98
CA ASP A 29 -7.29 -2.21 -15.06
C ASP A 29 -7.83 -1.08 -15.96
N GLU A 30 -9.10 -1.15 -16.36
CA GLU A 30 -9.79 -0.14 -17.19
C GLU A 30 -9.76 1.26 -16.55
N ASN A 31 -9.61 1.31 -15.22
CA ASN A 31 -9.47 2.53 -14.43
C ASN A 31 -8.02 3.03 -14.29
N GLY A 32 -7.05 2.39 -14.95
CA GLY A 32 -5.62 2.71 -14.85
C GLY A 32 -4.93 2.20 -13.58
N ARG A 33 -5.61 1.46 -12.72
CA ARG A 33 -5.06 0.85 -11.49
C ARG A 33 -4.15 -0.32 -11.81
N LEU A 34 -3.09 -0.50 -11.03
CA LEU A 34 -2.21 -1.67 -11.16
C LEU A 34 -2.82 -2.87 -10.42
N ALA A 35 -2.78 -4.04 -11.06
CA ALA A 35 -3.19 -5.31 -10.49
C ALA A 35 -2.20 -6.42 -10.85
N VAL A 36 -2.08 -7.43 -9.99
CA VAL A 36 -1.23 -8.60 -10.24
C VAL A 36 -1.91 -9.54 -11.24
N ASN A 37 -1.18 -9.91 -12.28
CA ASN A 37 -1.68 -10.78 -13.33
C ASN A 37 -1.19 -12.22 -13.13
N PHE A 38 -1.81 -12.90 -12.16
CA PHE A 38 -1.58 -14.32 -11.91
C PHE A 38 -2.83 -15.12 -12.29
N ASP A 39 -2.71 -16.01 -13.27
CA ASP A 39 -3.86 -16.73 -13.83
C ASP A 39 -4.52 -17.65 -12.77
N PRO A 40 -5.83 -17.52 -12.51
CA PRO A 40 -6.55 -18.37 -11.55
C PRO A 40 -6.45 -19.87 -11.85
N HIS A 41 -6.21 -20.23 -13.11
CA HIS A 41 -5.97 -21.60 -13.53
C HIS A 41 -4.68 -22.17 -12.94
N LEU A 42 -3.61 -21.38 -12.85
CA LEU A 42 -2.35 -21.83 -12.23
C LEU A 42 -2.57 -22.12 -10.74
N VAL A 43 -3.32 -21.26 -10.03
CA VAL A 43 -3.71 -21.50 -8.64
C VAL A 43 -4.52 -22.79 -8.50
N LYS A 44 -5.42 -23.04 -9.45
CA LYS A 44 -6.23 -24.26 -9.48
C LYS A 44 -5.36 -25.51 -9.70
N THR A 45 -4.48 -25.48 -10.69
CA THR A 45 -3.54 -26.57 -10.99
C THR A 45 -2.63 -26.87 -9.81
N LEU A 46 -2.08 -25.84 -9.14
CA LEU A 46 -1.26 -26.02 -7.94
C LEU A 46 -2.04 -26.68 -6.79
N ARG A 47 -3.32 -26.32 -6.62
CA ARG A 47 -4.19 -26.96 -5.63
C ARG A 47 -4.52 -28.41 -6.00
N GLU A 48 -4.76 -28.67 -7.28
CA GLU A 48 -5.03 -30.03 -7.80
C GLU A 48 -3.81 -30.95 -7.62
N VAL A 49 -2.59 -30.47 -7.89
CA VAL A 49 -1.35 -31.21 -7.64
C VAL A 49 -1.18 -31.53 -6.15
N TYR A 50 -1.42 -30.55 -5.26
CA TYR A 50 -1.39 -30.78 -3.81
C TYR A 50 -2.34 -31.89 -3.37
N TYR A 51 -3.58 -31.88 -3.87
CA TYR A 51 -4.55 -32.93 -3.52
C TYR A 51 -4.14 -34.30 -4.07
N ILE A 52 -3.55 -34.37 -5.27
CA ILE A 52 -3.06 -35.62 -5.84
C ILE A 52 -1.86 -36.16 -5.04
N GLU A 53 -0.92 -35.33 -4.59
CA GLU A 53 0.16 -35.76 -3.70
C GLU A 53 -0.38 -36.30 -2.36
N ILE A 54 -1.38 -35.64 -1.79
CA ILE A 54 -2.04 -36.11 -0.58
C ILE A 54 -2.72 -37.46 -0.81
N LEU A 55 -3.48 -37.61 -1.90
CA LEU A 55 -4.15 -38.87 -2.23
C LEU A 55 -3.14 -40.00 -2.42
N ASN A 56 -2.05 -39.75 -3.14
CA ASN A 56 -0.97 -40.70 -3.33
C ASN A 56 -0.25 -41.06 -2.02
N SER A 57 -0.24 -40.17 -1.01
CA SER A 57 0.35 -40.45 0.31
C SER A 57 -0.49 -41.38 1.20
N PHE A 58 -1.80 -41.45 0.94
CA PHE A 58 -2.72 -42.33 1.68
C PHE A 58 -2.84 -43.73 1.06
N GLU A 59 -2.47 -43.88 -0.21
CA GLU A 59 -2.54 -45.17 -0.91
C GLU A 59 -1.26 -45.98 -0.67
N THR A 60 -1.41 -47.11 0.02
CA THR A 60 -0.32 -48.03 0.39
C THR A 60 0.08 -49.02 -0.70
N ASN A 61 -0.58 -48.98 -1.88
CA ASN A 61 -0.27 -49.85 -3.02
C ASN A 61 0.49 -49.04 -4.08
N GLU A 62 1.71 -49.48 -4.43
CA GLU A 62 2.59 -48.80 -5.41
C GLU A 62 1.97 -48.67 -6.83
N ASP A 63 0.92 -49.43 -7.13
CA ASP A 63 0.27 -49.50 -8.45
C ASP A 63 -0.99 -48.62 -8.62
N SER A 64 -1.46 -47.90 -7.58
CA SER A 64 -2.70 -47.09 -7.66
C SER A 64 -2.50 -45.57 -7.68
N GLY A 65 -1.25 -45.10 -7.52
CA GLY A 65 -0.95 -43.68 -7.49
C GLY A 65 -1.26 -42.97 -8.82
N PHE A 66 -1.88 -41.79 -8.73
CA PHE A 66 -2.12 -40.94 -9.89
C PHE A 66 -0.81 -40.26 -10.32
N SER A 67 -0.44 -40.40 -11.60
CA SER A 67 0.75 -39.74 -12.14
C SER A 67 0.55 -38.23 -12.24
N ILE A 68 1.49 -37.44 -11.72
CA ILE A 68 1.52 -35.99 -11.87
C ILE A 68 2.32 -35.66 -13.14
N PRO A 69 1.80 -34.83 -14.06
CA PRO A 69 2.57 -34.35 -15.21
C PRO A 69 3.86 -33.66 -14.77
N THR A 70 4.96 -33.91 -15.48
CA THR A 70 6.29 -33.37 -15.12
C THR A 70 6.27 -31.84 -15.00
N ASP A 71 5.54 -31.16 -15.89
CA ASP A 71 5.40 -29.70 -15.89
C ASP A 71 4.64 -29.18 -14.66
N ALA A 72 3.55 -29.86 -14.27
CA ALA A 72 2.76 -29.51 -13.09
C ALA A 72 3.53 -29.79 -11.78
N GLY A 73 4.33 -30.87 -11.74
CA GLY A 73 5.21 -31.16 -10.61
C GLY A 73 6.37 -30.17 -10.48
N ALA A 74 6.93 -29.69 -11.61
CA ALA A 74 7.93 -28.62 -11.59
C ALA A 74 7.36 -27.30 -11.08
N LEU A 75 6.12 -26.96 -11.48
CA LEU A 75 5.40 -25.80 -10.97
C LEU A 75 5.13 -25.88 -9.47
N PHE A 76 4.71 -27.06 -8.99
CA PHE A 76 4.44 -27.28 -7.58
C PHE A 76 5.68 -27.07 -6.70
N LYS A 77 6.86 -27.48 -7.16
CA LYS A 77 8.14 -27.21 -6.45
C LYS A 77 8.43 -25.72 -6.27
N GLN A 78 7.97 -24.87 -7.20
CA GLN A 78 8.13 -23.41 -7.14
C GLN A 78 6.89 -22.70 -6.57
N GLN A 79 5.87 -23.42 -6.10
CA GLN A 79 4.60 -22.86 -5.64
C GLN A 79 4.80 -21.81 -4.55
N GLU A 80 5.65 -22.08 -3.57
CA GLU A 80 5.86 -21.16 -2.44
C GLU A 80 6.56 -19.86 -2.88
N THR A 81 7.45 -19.96 -3.87
CA THR A 81 8.08 -18.80 -4.51
C THR A 81 7.04 -17.95 -5.23
N TYR A 82 6.21 -18.54 -6.09
CA TYR A 82 5.13 -17.80 -6.77
C TYR A 82 4.14 -17.20 -5.78
N ARG A 83 3.75 -17.93 -4.73
CA ARG A 83 2.86 -17.44 -3.69
C ARG A 83 3.44 -16.19 -3.02
N THR A 84 4.72 -16.25 -2.65
CA THR A 84 5.41 -15.12 -2.01
C THR A 84 5.51 -13.93 -2.96
N GLN A 85 5.86 -14.17 -4.23
CA GLN A 85 5.97 -13.12 -5.25
C GLN A 85 4.62 -12.43 -5.52
N VAL A 86 3.53 -13.20 -5.66
CA VAL A 86 2.18 -12.68 -5.83
C VAL A 86 1.78 -11.81 -4.64
N LEU A 87 1.99 -12.27 -3.41
CA LEU A 87 1.67 -11.50 -2.20
C LEU A 87 2.44 -10.18 -2.13
N LYS A 88 3.73 -10.20 -2.48
CA LYS A 88 4.57 -8.99 -2.50
C LYS A 88 4.11 -8.00 -3.58
N LEU A 89 3.81 -8.49 -4.78
CA LEU A 89 3.30 -7.65 -5.87
C LEU A 89 1.91 -7.08 -5.53
N ASP A 90 1.05 -7.87 -4.89
CA ASP A 90 -0.28 -7.42 -4.47
C ASP A 90 -0.16 -6.28 -3.46
N PHE A 91 0.73 -6.42 -2.47
CA PHE A 91 1.06 -5.34 -1.55
C PHE A 91 1.57 -4.09 -2.28
N ILE A 92 2.51 -4.22 -3.22
CA ILE A 92 3.06 -3.08 -3.99
C ILE A 92 1.94 -2.35 -4.74
N THR A 93 1.13 -3.09 -5.49
CA THR A 93 0.04 -2.51 -6.28
C THR A 93 -1.04 -1.88 -5.41
N HIS A 94 -1.41 -2.52 -4.29
CA HIS A 94 -2.37 -1.99 -3.35
C HIS A 94 -1.89 -0.70 -2.69
N THR A 95 -0.65 -0.67 -2.20
CA THR A 95 -0.06 0.52 -1.58
C THR A 95 0.03 1.68 -2.58
N TYR A 96 0.50 1.41 -3.81
CA TYR A 96 0.55 2.41 -4.87
C TYR A 96 -0.83 2.99 -5.20
N ASN A 97 -1.84 2.13 -5.40
CA ASN A 97 -3.20 2.59 -5.66
C ASN A 97 -3.77 3.41 -4.48
N THR A 98 -3.47 3.00 -3.25
CA THR A 98 -3.96 3.67 -2.02
C THR A 98 -3.41 5.08 -1.88
N PHE A 99 -2.10 5.27 -2.02
CA PHE A 99 -1.55 6.63 -1.92
C PHE A 99 -1.90 7.49 -3.13
N MET A 100 -2.05 6.90 -4.33
CA MET A 100 -2.47 7.64 -5.52
C MET A 100 -3.91 8.17 -5.39
N GLU A 101 -4.77 7.47 -4.65
CA GLU A 101 -6.12 7.89 -4.30
C GLU A 101 -6.16 8.90 -3.14
N SER A 102 -5.25 8.79 -2.17
CA SER A 102 -5.22 9.70 -1.03
C SER A 102 -4.59 11.06 -1.36
N MET A 103 -3.66 11.11 -2.33
CA MET A 103 -3.00 12.34 -2.75
C MET A 103 -3.89 13.25 -3.59
N ARG A 104 -3.87 14.55 -3.28
CA ARG A 104 -4.57 15.57 -4.07
C ARG A 104 -3.83 15.88 -5.37
N ASP A 105 -4.57 15.88 -6.48
CA ASP A 105 -4.03 16.06 -7.84
C ASP A 105 -3.31 17.38 -8.06
N GLU A 106 -3.85 18.48 -7.52
CA GLU A 106 -3.36 19.84 -7.81
C GLU A 106 -2.17 20.26 -6.92
N ASP A 107 -2.15 19.83 -5.66
CA ASP A 107 -1.20 20.36 -4.66
C ASP A 107 -0.13 19.34 -4.23
N GLU A 108 -0.50 18.07 -4.09
CA GLU A 108 0.36 17.05 -3.47
C GLU A 108 1.11 16.22 -4.52
N LYS A 109 0.41 15.79 -5.59
CA LYS A 109 1.03 15.00 -6.67
C LYS A 109 2.20 15.70 -7.36
N PRO A 110 2.16 17.02 -7.64
CA PRO A 110 3.29 17.71 -8.27
C PRO A 110 4.57 17.67 -7.43
N LEU A 111 4.46 17.60 -6.09
CA LEU A 111 5.63 17.61 -5.19
C LEU A 111 6.46 16.33 -5.31
N LEU A 112 5.80 15.21 -5.62
CA LEU A 112 6.37 13.86 -5.71
C LEU A 112 6.41 13.32 -7.15
N ARG A 113 6.03 14.14 -8.14
CA ARG A 113 5.87 13.70 -9.54
C ARG A 113 7.09 13.00 -10.11
N GLN A 114 8.29 13.50 -9.82
CA GLN A 114 9.52 12.89 -10.29
C GLN A 114 9.70 11.46 -9.74
N GLU A 115 9.45 11.25 -8.45
CA GLU A 115 9.57 9.94 -7.80
C GLU A 115 8.48 8.98 -8.29
N LEU A 116 7.27 9.50 -8.50
CA LEU A 116 6.17 8.74 -9.08
C LEU A 116 6.48 8.33 -10.53
N ASP A 117 7.04 9.23 -11.35
CA ASP A 117 7.42 8.94 -12.73
C ASP A 117 8.54 7.87 -12.80
N LEU A 118 9.51 7.92 -11.88
CA LEU A 118 10.56 6.91 -11.75
C LEU A 118 9.98 5.55 -11.36
N PHE A 119 9.07 5.52 -10.38
CA PHE A 119 8.38 4.32 -9.96
C PHE A 119 7.50 3.74 -11.07
N GLU A 120 6.76 4.58 -11.80
CA GLU A 120 5.94 4.15 -12.95
C GLU A 120 6.79 3.59 -14.09
N ALA A 121 7.97 4.16 -14.34
CA ALA A 121 8.94 3.64 -15.30
C ALA A 121 9.49 2.27 -14.87
N GLU A 122 9.70 2.06 -13.57
CA GLU A 122 10.04 0.75 -13.01
C GLU A 122 8.88 -0.24 -13.22
N MET A 123 7.65 0.11 -12.81
CA MET A 123 6.45 -0.70 -13.00
C MET A 123 6.17 -1.06 -14.45
N ALA A 124 6.54 -0.19 -15.40
CA ALA A 124 6.42 -0.46 -16.84
C ALA A 124 7.21 -1.71 -17.27
N LYS A 125 8.32 -2.04 -16.61
CA LYS A 125 9.08 -3.27 -16.85
C LYS A 125 8.28 -4.51 -16.44
N GLY A 126 7.62 -4.46 -15.30
CA GLY A 126 6.69 -5.50 -14.82
C GLY A 126 5.44 -5.67 -15.71
N LEU A 127 5.04 -4.62 -16.42
CA LEU A 127 3.90 -4.61 -17.35
C LEU A 127 4.23 -5.15 -18.75
N ARG A 128 5.49 -5.09 -19.20
CA ARG A 128 5.86 -5.33 -20.61
C ARG A 128 6.97 -6.38 -20.83
N GLU A 129 7.90 -6.50 -19.90
CA GLU A 129 9.15 -7.23 -20.11
C GLU A 129 9.30 -8.44 -19.20
N LEU A 130 8.77 -8.37 -17.97
CA LEU A 130 8.89 -9.44 -16.99
C LEU A 130 7.75 -10.44 -17.12
N GLN A 131 8.12 -11.70 -17.32
CA GLN A 131 7.22 -12.85 -17.35
C GLN A 131 7.45 -13.72 -16.12
N TRP A 132 6.44 -14.46 -15.67
CA TRP A 132 6.55 -15.35 -14.50
C TRP A 132 7.61 -16.44 -14.64
N ALA A 133 8.03 -16.77 -15.87
CA ALA A 133 9.10 -17.74 -16.14
C ALA A 133 10.51 -17.27 -15.73
N ASP A 134 10.76 -15.96 -15.56
CA ASP A 134 12.09 -15.39 -15.29
C ASP A 134 12.42 -15.35 -13.78
N THR A 135 12.59 -16.52 -13.14
CA THR A 135 12.65 -16.68 -11.67
C THR A 135 13.76 -15.89 -10.95
N GLY A 136 14.74 -15.28 -11.63
CA GLY A 136 15.76 -14.43 -11.01
C GLY A 136 15.49 -12.92 -11.08
N LYS A 137 14.97 -12.44 -12.21
CA LYS A 137 14.75 -11.01 -12.45
C LYS A 137 13.53 -10.48 -11.71
N ILE A 138 12.56 -11.37 -11.45
CA ILE A 138 11.32 -11.05 -10.73
C ILE A 138 11.63 -10.66 -9.28
N ASP A 139 12.49 -11.42 -8.59
CA ASP A 139 12.79 -11.16 -7.18
C ASP A 139 13.56 -9.85 -6.98
N GLU A 140 14.51 -9.54 -7.86
CA GLU A 140 15.23 -8.25 -7.84
C GLU A 140 14.28 -7.09 -8.12
N PHE A 141 13.39 -7.23 -9.11
CA PHE A 141 12.35 -6.26 -9.41
C PHE A 141 11.42 -6.03 -8.21
N ILE A 142 10.89 -7.11 -7.62
CA ILE A 142 10.00 -7.03 -6.45
C ILE A 142 10.72 -6.35 -5.28
N ALA A 143 11.98 -6.68 -5.01
CA ALA A 143 12.73 -6.08 -3.91
C ALA A 143 12.95 -4.57 -4.12
N SER A 144 13.34 -4.17 -5.32
CA SER A 144 13.52 -2.76 -5.71
C SER A 144 12.20 -1.99 -5.60
N SER A 145 11.14 -2.51 -6.21
CA SER A 145 9.82 -1.88 -6.24
C SER A 145 9.17 -1.83 -4.85
N MET A 146 9.37 -2.85 -4.02
CA MET A 146 8.93 -2.87 -2.62
C MET A 146 9.60 -1.79 -1.80
N LYS A 147 10.91 -1.58 -1.97
CA LYS A 147 11.63 -0.50 -1.30
C LYS A 147 11.07 0.86 -1.73
N ASN A 148 11.00 1.11 -3.04
CA ASN A 148 10.57 2.39 -3.59
C ASN A 148 9.12 2.74 -3.18
N VAL A 149 8.19 1.78 -3.25
CA VAL A 149 6.79 2.02 -2.86
C VAL A 149 6.67 2.28 -1.35
N SER A 150 7.46 1.61 -0.51
CA SER A 150 7.45 1.83 0.94
C SER A 150 8.07 3.17 1.33
N ASP A 151 9.13 3.60 0.65
CA ASP A 151 9.76 4.90 0.90
C ASP A 151 8.80 6.05 0.51
N ILE A 152 8.11 5.93 -0.63
CA ILE A 152 7.09 6.90 -1.05
C ILE A 152 5.90 6.91 -0.07
N ASP A 153 5.37 5.73 0.29
CA ASP A 153 4.24 5.61 1.22
C ASP A 153 4.56 6.19 2.61
N ALA A 154 5.77 5.96 3.11
CA ALA A 154 6.21 6.52 4.39
C ALA A 154 6.20 8.06 4.37
N VAL A 155 6.66 8.67 3.28
CA VAL A 155 6.68 10.13 3.12
C VAL A 155 5.27 10.69 2.95
N VAL A 156 4.43 10.06 2.14
CA VAL A 156 3.02 10.48 1.96
C VAL A 156 2.26 10.37 3.27
N SER A 157 2.38 9.25 3.98
CA SER A 157 1.76 9.02 5.29
C SER A 157 2.22 10.05 6.32
N LYS A 158 3.52 10.37 6.35
CA LYS A 158 4.08 11.40 7.24
C LYS A 158 3.57 12.80 6.88
N MET A 159 3.49 13.13 5.58
CA MET A 159 2.93 14.39 5.11
C MET A 159 1.47 14.55 5.53
N HIS A 160 0.62 13.55 5.27
CA HIS A 160 -0.79 13.56 5.66
C HIS A 160 -0.97 13.62 7.18
N GLY A 161 -0.14 12.89 7.93
CA GLY A 161 -0.12 12.92 9.40
C GLY A 161 0.23 14.31 9.95
N ASN A 162 1.27 14.95 9.42
CA ASN A 162 1.69 16.29 9.81
C ASN A 162 0.63 17.33 9.45
N LEU A 163 0.04 17.27 8.25
CA LEU A 163 -1.04 18.17 7.84
C LEU A 163 -2.27 18.04 8.75
N LYS A 164 -2.64 16.81 9.12
CA LYS A 164 -3.74 16.56 10.05
C LYS A 164 -3.45 17.18 11.43
N GLN A 165 -2.24 17.01 11.95
CA GLN A 165 -1.84 17.63 13.22
C GLN A 165 -1.88 19.17 13.16
N MET A 166 -1.46 19.79 12.05
CA MET A 166 -1.57 21.23 11.86
C MET A 166 -3.04 21.69 11.90
N GLN A 167 -3.90 20.99 11.16
CA GLN A 167 -5.34 21.28 11.13
C GLN A 167 -5.96 21.13 12.52
N GLU A 168 -5.67 20.04 13.23
CA GLU A 168 -6.15 19.79 14.59
C GLU A 168 -5.67 20.87 15.57
N SER A 169 -4.41 21.31 15.48
CA SER A 169 -3.87 22.36 16.34
C SER A 169 -4.60 23.70 16.16
N ILE A 170 -4.91 24.07 14.91
CA ILE A 170 -5.69 25.27 14.58
C ILE A 170 -7.14 25.12 15.04
N GLN A 171 -7.76 23.97 14.79
CA GLN A 171 -9.15 23.70 15.20
C GLN A 171 -9.30 23.69 16.72
N GLU A 172 -8.32 23.15 17.45
CA GLU A 172 -8.29 23.20 18.90
C GLU A 172 -8.21 24.64 19.41
N PHE A 173 -7.37 25.48 18.79
CA PHE A 173 -7.30 26.89 19.12
C PHE A 173 -8.66 27.55 18.90
N ILE A 174 -9.26 27.41 17.71
CA ILE A 174 -10.57 28.01 17.38
C ILE A 174 -11.66 27.57 18.36
N LYS A 175 -11.71 26.29 18.73
CA LYS A 175 -12.71 25.76 19.67
C LYS A 175 -12.54 26.28 21.09
N LYS A 176 -11.29 26.44 21.54
CA LYS A 176 -10.97 26.93 22.88
C LYS A 176 -10.91 28.45 22.96
N ASP A 177 -10.86 29.13 21.82
CA ASP A 177 -10.65 30.56 21.76
C ASP A 177 -11.80 31.32 22.41
N THR A 178 -11.46 32.11 23.43
CA THR A 178 -12.38 33.05 24.07
C THR A 178 -11.91 34.46 23.76
N MET A 179 -12.45 35.02 22.68
CA MET A 179 -12.15 36.40 22.25
C MET A 179 -12.38 37.40 23.40
N LEU A 180 -13.42 37.18 24.21
CA LEU A 180 -13.69 37.94 25.43
C LEU A 180 -13.45 37.06 26.67
N PRO A 181 -12.91 37.65 27.76
CA PRO A 181 -12.62 36.94 29.01
C PRO A 181 -13.87 36.64 29.86
N LEU A 182 -15.05 37.09 29.41
CA LEU A 182 -16.35 36.89 30.04
C LEU A 182 -17.26 36.16 29.05
N ASN A 183 -17.86 35.07 29.50
CA ASN A 183 -18.84 34.32 28.73
C ASN A 183 -20.12 34.11 29.58
N PRO A 184 -21.25 34.76 29.22
CA PRO A 184 -22.51 34.59 29.94
C PRO A 184 -23.00 33.14 30.02
N SER A 185 -22.72 32.32 28.99
CA SER A 185 -23.05 30.88 28.98
C SER A 185 -22.25 30.07 29.99
N ARG A 186 -21.15 30.61 30.54
CA ARG A 186 -20.37 30.02 31.64
C ARG A 186 -20.80 30.52 33.02
N GLY A 187 -21.78 31.42 33.10
CA GLY A 187 -22.24 32.02 34.36
C GLY A 187 -21.34 33.14 34.89
N ASP A 188 -20.48 33.72 34.03
CA ASP A 188 -19.59 34.81 34.42
C ASP A 188 -20.38 36.07 34.79
N LYS A 189 -20.04 36.68 35.93
CA LYS A 189 -20.66 37.92 36.41
C LYS A 189 -20.06 39.16 35.74
N THR A 190 -20.83 40.25 35.73
CA THR A 190 -20.34 41.57 35.31
C THR A 190 -19.20 42.04 36.21
N LEU A 191 -18.18 42.64 35.62
CA LEU A 191 -17.02 43.21 36.30
C LEU A 191 -17.05 44.74 36.24
N SER A 192 -16.32 45.40 37.14
CA SER A 192 -16.03 46.83 36.98
C SER A 192 -15.13 47.08 35.76
N GLU A 193 -15.09 48.30 35.23
CA GLU A 193 -14.30 48.63 34.03
C GLU A 193 -12.81 48.31 34.23
N THR A 194 -12.26 48.66 35.39
CA THR A 194 -10.84 48.46 35.71
C THR A 194 -10.48 46.98 35.82
N GLU A 195 -11.32 46.18 36.48
CA GLU A 195 -11.14 44.72 36.58
C GLU A 195 -11.30 44.03 35.22
N PHE A 196 -12.27 44.46 34.42
CA PHE A 196 -12.47 43.95 33.07
C PHE A 196 -11.27 44.22 32.17
N ARG A 197 -10.73 45.44 32.17
CA ARG A 197 -9.54 45.80 31.38
C ARG A 197 -8.35 44.93 31.75
N LYS A 198 -8.09 44.74 33.05
CA LYS A 198 -7.00 43.87 33.52
C LYS A 198 -7.20 42.41 33.06
N LYS A 199 -8.40 41.85 33.22
CA LYS A 199 -8.70 40.47 32.78
C LYS A 199 -8.63 40.31 31.26
N LEU A 200 -9.01 41.34 30.50
CA LEU A 200 -8.90 41.36 29.04
C LEU A 200 -7.43 41.37 28.59
N GLU A 201 -6.58 42.18 29.23
CA GLU A 201 -5.14 42.20 28.95
C GLU A 201 -4.49 40.83 29.23
N GLU A 202 -4.81 40.21 30.38
CA GLU A 202 -4.32 38.87 30.74
C GLU A 202 -4.79 37.79 29.74
N ASN A 203 -6.07 37.84 29.34
CA ASN A 203 -6.63 36.93 28.34
C ASN A 203 -5.95 37.11 26.98
N ASN A 204 -5.77 38.36 26.52
CA ASN A 204 -5.09 38.65 25.25
C ASN A 204 -3.63 38.20 25.27
N LYS A 205 -2.93 38.37 26.40
CA LYS A 205 -1.56 37.88 26.57
C LYS A 205 -1.51 36.35 26.44
N THR A 206 -2.42 35.65 27.11
CA THR A 206 -2.52 34.18 27.07
C THR A 206 -2.86 33.67 25.67
N ARG A 207 -3.83 34.30 25.00
CA ARG A 207 -4.21 33.99 23.60
C ARG A 207 -3.03 34.16 22.65
N LYS A 208 -2.32 35.29 22.76
CA LYS A 208 -1.14 35.56 21.92
C LYS A 208 -0.04 34.53 22.16
N GLN A 209 0.21 34.16 23.41
CA GLN A 209 1.20 33.14 23.74
C GLN A 209 0.83 31.78 23.15
N SER A 210 -0.42 31.32 23.35
CA SER A 210 -0.89 30.05 22.79
C SER A 210 -0.82 30.03 21.26
N LEU A 211 -1.20 31.13 20.59
CA LEU A 211 -1.09 31.24 19.14
C LEU A 211 0.37 31.18 18.67
N THR A 212 1.28 31.81 19.42
CA THR A 212 2.72 31.79 19.12
C THR A 212 3.29 30.37 19.25
N GLU A 213 2.97 29.66 20.34
CA GLU A 213 3.38 28.27 20.57
C GLU A 213 2.86 27.33 19.47
N LYS A 214 1.58 27.45 19.12
CA LYS A 214 0.97 26.68 18.02
C LYS A 214 1.58 27.04 16.66
N GLY A 215 1.89 28.31 16.42
CA GLY A 215 2.60 28.77 15.23
C GLY A 215 3.97 28.11 15.10
N HIS A 216 4.76 28.08 16.19
CA HIS A 216 6.05 27.37 16.21
C HIS A 216 5.88 25.86 15.94
N ALA A 217 4.87 25.22 16.54
CA ALA A 217 4.60 23.81 16.29
C ALA A 217 4.26 23.53 14.81
N ILE A 218 3.42 24.37 14.19
CA ILE A 218 3.07 24.26 12.77
C ILE A 218 4.30 24.45 11.88
N HIS A 219 5.16 25.44 12.18
CA HIS A 219 6.39 25.64 11.44
C HIS A 219 7.35 24.43 11.55
N ASN A 220 7.45 23.82 12.72
CA ASN A 220 8.26 22.62 12.91
C ASN A 220 7.71 21.44 12.12
N LEU A 221 6.39 21.22 12.14
CA LEU A 221 5.75 20.16 11.34
C LEU A 221 5.95 20.38 9.83
N LEU A 222 5.89 21.63 9.37
CA LEU A 222 6.16 21.96 7.96
C LEU A 222 7.61 21.68 7.58
N ALA A 223 8.56 22.08 8.43
CA ALA A 223 9.98 21.81 8.21
C ALA A 223 10.27 20.31 8.16
N ASP A 224 9.66 19.52 9.04
CA ASP A 224 9.78 18.07 9.06
C ASP A 224 9.19 17.40 7.80
N THR A 225 8.04 17.87 7.32
CA THR A 225 7.48 17.41 6.04
C THR A 225 8.40 17.73 4.87
N LEU A 226 8.94 18.95 4.80
CA LEU A 226 9.86 19.36 3.74
C LEU A 226 11.17 18.55 3.78
N GLN A 227 11.71 18.29 4.97
CA GLN A 227 12.90 17.47 5.12
C GLN A 227 12.65 16.05 4.61
N SER A 228 11.51 15.45 4.98
CA SER A 228 11.16 14.09 4.55
C SER A 228 11.01 13.97 3.02
N ILE A 229 10.45 15.00 2.38
CA ILE A 229 10.34 15.06 0.91
C ILE A 229 11.72 15.22 0.27
N ASN A 230 12.60 16.03 0.86
CA ASN A 230 13.96 16.22 0.35
C ASN A 230 14.79 14.95 0.50
N ASP A 231 14.69 14.25 1.63
CA ASP A 231 15.40 13.00 1.88
C ASP A 231 15.03 11.96 0.82
N LEU A 232 13.74 11.86 0.46
CA LEU A 232 13.27 11.00 -0.62
C LEU A 232 13.87 11.37 -1.98
N LYS A 233 13.92 12.67 -2.31
CA LYS A 233 14.48 13.17 -3.58
C LYS A 233 16.00 12.96 -3.70
N THR A 234 16.69 12.81 -2.57
CA THR A 234 18.14 12.58 -2.54
C THR A 234 18.52 11.10 -2.45
N SER A 235 17.55 10.22 -2.17
CA SER A 235 17.76 8.78 -2.08
C SER A 235 17.74 8.09 -3.46
#